data_AF-A0A5K0W013-F1
#
_entry.id   AF-A0A5K0W013-F1
#
_cell.length_a   1.000
_cell.length_b   1.000
_cell.length_c   1.000
_cell.angle_alpha   90.00
_cell.angle_beta   90.00
_cell.angle_gamma   90.00
#
_symmetry.space_group_name_H-M   'P 1'
#
loop_
_entity.id
_entity.type
_entity.pdbx_description
1 polymer ?
#
loop_
_entity_poly.entity_id
_entity_poly.type
_entity_poly.pdbx_seq_one_letter_code
_entity_poly.pdbx_strand_id
1 'polypeptide(L)' 'VDEKQFEKVLSYIEHGKREGATLLTGGKACGDVGYYIEPTIFADVK' A
#
# COMPACT_ATOMS: atom_id res chain seq x y z
N VAL A 1 -6.09 -12.85 -8.15
CA VAL A 1 -5.63 -12.10 -6.97
C VAL A 1 -5.54 -13.09 -5.83
N ASP A 2 -4.37 -13.20 -5.20
CA ASP A 2 -4.05 -14.16 -4.13
C ASP A 2 -3.28 -13.46 -3.00
N GLU A 3 -3.06 -14.17 -1.90
CA GLU A 3 -2.34 -13.68 -0.71
C GLU A 3 -0.96 -13.11 -1.06
N LYS A 4 -0.23 -13.76 -1.97
CA LYS A 4 1.11 -13.34 -2.37
C LYS A 4 1.09 -11.98 -3.08
N GLN A 5 0.12 -11.73 -3.95
CA GLN A 5 -0.04 -10.41 -4.55
C GLN A 5 -0.41 -9.35 -3.52
N PHE A 6 -1.30 -9.69 -2.58
CA PHE A 6 -1.73 -8.79 -1.51
C PHE A 6 -0.55 -8.34 -0.62
N GLU A 7 0.22 -9.29 -0.11
CA GLU A 7 1.43 -9.03 0.68
C GLU A 7 2.46 -8.22 -0.11
N LYS A 8 2.63 -8.53 -1.40
CA LYS A 8 3.55 -7.80 -2.28
C LYS A 8 3.17 -6.32 -2.41
N VAL A 9 1.87 -6.01 -2.59
CA VAL A 9 1.42 -4.61 -2.68
C VAL A 9 1.61 -3.89 -1.35
N LEU A 10 1.28 -4.51 -0.21
CA LEU A 10 1.52 -3.92 1.11
C LEU A 10 3.01 -3.64 1.35
N SER A 11 3.89 -4.56 0.93
CA SER A 11 5.34 -4.38 1.02
C SER A 11 5.83 -3.18 0.20
N TYR A 12 5.29 -2.95 -1.01
CA TYR A 12 5.63 -1.76 -1.81
C TYR A 12 5.13 -0.47 -1.19
N ILE A 13 3.95 -0.48 -0.55
CA ILE A 13 3.45 0.68 0.18
C ILE A 13 4.40 1.03 1.34
N GLU A 14 4.82 0.04 2.12
CA GLU A 14 5.80 0.24 3.20
C GLU A 14 7.19 0.64 2.68
N HIS A 15 7.54 0.23 1.46
CA HIS A 15 8.76 0.69 0.81
C HIS A 15 8.69 2.18 0.46
N GLY A 16 7.62 2.63 -0.19
CA GLY A 16 7.43 4.05 -0.54
C GLY A 16 7.44 4.98 0.69
N LYS A 17 6.84 4.55 1.80
CA LYS A 17 6.92 5.27 3.10
C LYS A 17 8.37 5.40 3.59
N ARG A 18 9.15 4.31 3.51
CA ARG A 18 10.55 4.28 3.96
C ARG A 18 11.49 5.11 3.07
N GLU A 19 11.20 5.19 1.79
CA GLU A 19 11.99 5.98 0.83
C GLU A 19 11.71 7.48 0.90
N GLY A 20 10.75 7.89 1.75
CA GLY A 20 10.45 9.29 2.02
C GLY A 20 9.39 9.89 1.12
N ALA A 21 8.63 9.07 0.37
CA ALA A 21 7.45 9.54 -0.33
C ALA A 21 6.33 9.89 0.67
N THR A 22 5.58 10.94 0.37
CA THR A 22 4.45 11.39 1.19
C THR A 22 3.21 10.56 0.85
N LEU A 23 2.73 9.73 1.78
CA LEU A 23 1.46 9.01 1.62
C LEU A 23 0.28 9.97 1.85
N LEU A 24 -0.44 10.33 0.79
CA LEU A 24 -1.57 11.27 0.87
C LEU A 24 -2.87 10.61 1.34
N THR A 25 -3.11 9.36 0.91
CA THR A 25 -4.31 8.60 1.28
C THR A 25 -4.07 7.10 1.16
N GLY A 26 -4.86 6.33 1.92
CA GLY A 26 -4.89 4.88 1.84
C GLY A 26 -3.65 4.21 2.43
N GLY A 27 -3.11 3.25 1.70
CA GLY A 27 -1.85 2.58 2.04
C GLY A 27 -1.99 1.48 3.10
N LYS A 28 -3.19 0.89 3.21
CA LYS A 28 -3.52 -0.17 4.18
C LYS A 28 -4.48 -1.18 3.58
N ALA A 29 -4.60 -2.33 4.25
CA ALA A 29 -5.66 -3.30 4.01
C ALA A 29 -7.03 -2.69 4.34
N CYS A 30 -8.06 -3.08 3.60
CA CYS A 30 -9.44 -2.65 3.80
C CYS A 30 -10.29 -3.84 4.26
N GLY A 31 -10.78 -3.77 5.51
CA GLY A 31 -11.59 -4.83 6.12
C GLY A 31 -10.78 -6.03 6.64
N ASP A 32 -11.49 -7.00 7.21
CA ASP A 32 -10.90 -8.15 7.94
C ASP A 32 -10.86 -9.45 7.11
N VAL A 33 -11.53 -9.49 5.95
CA VAL A 33 -11.65 -10.69 5.11
C VAL A 33 -11.36 -10.35 3.65
N GLY A 34 -10.53 -11.18 3.01
CA GLY A 34 -10.16 -11.05 1.60
C GLY A 34 -8.89 -10.21 1.39
N TYR A 35 -8.68 -9.78 0.15
CA TYR A 35 -7.44 -9.12 -0.30
C TYR A 35 -7.74 -7.73 -0.86
N TYR A 36 -8.33 -6.87 -0.04
CA TYR A 36 -8.70 -5.51 -0.41
C TYR A 36 -7.70 -4.50 0.16
N ILE A 37 -7.28 -3.55 -0.67
CA ILE A 37 -6.34 -2.49 -0.29
C ILE A 37 -7.01 -1.15 -0.58
N GLU A 38 -6.87 -0.20 0.32
CA GLU A 38 -7.39 1.15 0.14
C GLU A 38 -6.74 1.82 -1.10
N PRO A 39 -7.49 2.62 -1.87
CA PRO A 39 -6.91 3.46 -2.92
C PRO A 39 -5.75 4.29 -2.37
N THR A 40 -4.56 4.10 -2.94
CA THR A 40 -3.31 4.60 -2.38
C THR A 40 -2.69 5.63 -3.32
N ILE A 41 -2.40 6.83 -2.81
CA ILE A 41 -1.75 7.91 -3.55
C ILE A 41 -0.51 8.37 -2.79
N PHE A 42 0.65 8.36 -3.46
CA PHE A 42 1.88 8.96 -2.98
C PHE A 42 2.16 10.27 -3.73
N ALA A 43 2.72 11.24 -3.01
CA ALA A 43 3.30 12.47 -3.52
C ALA A 43 4.78 12.58 -3.12
N ASP A 44 5.47 13.57 -3.66
CA ASP A 44 6.89 13.85 -3.37
C ASP A 44 7.83 12.66 -3.62
N VAL A 45 7.50 11.82 -4.62
CA VAL A 45 8.32 10.69 -5.07
C VAL A 45 9.57 11.22 -5.76
N LYS A 46 10.74 10.67 -5.43
CA LYS A 46 12.05 11.08 -5.97
C LYS A 46 12.60 10.05 -6.95
#